data_AF-A0A7S3HFN9-F1
#
_entry.id   AF-A0A7S3HFN9-F1
#
_cell.length_a   1.000
_cell.length_b   1.000
_cell.length_c   1.000
_cell.angle_alpha   90.00
_cell.angle_beta   90.00
_cell.angle_gamma   90.00
#
_symmetry.space_group_name_H-M   'P 1'
#
loop_
_entity.id
_entity.type
_entity.pdbx_description
1 polymer ?
#
loop_
_entity_poly.entity_id
_entity_poly.type
_entity_poly.pdbx_seq_one_letter_code
_entity_poly.pdbx_strand_id
1 'polypeptide(L)'
;SVAQTIAQVALSVFKLVWSMEVSPYMMRKLDAYYLPDTEDQSTKHRHNYFTLQLLVALFNNIAIPCLVVMAIDPNCFSALLSPPESETVEYLFTTCSFFRTASECLKEYRVESFRFTPPFNYSYQCSSSFITSYAPAFVYMSIASVFVHPVLQYTMVYLYGRASDKTLLHRGLAWALPSILKPPSVNVPSVNSVYKRSFLGAKNVLVSLFTQLGILLTFGAIFPPVALAMAVSIASIVYLTRFKVQRFVQAAVDAQLLGYLD
;
A
#
# COMPACT_ATOMS: atom_id res chain seq x y z
N SER A 1 -15.67 -6.25 18.20
CA SER A 1 -14.62 -7.07 17.56
C SER A 1 -15.04 -7.51 16.16
N VAL A 2 -16.08 -8.34 15.98
CA VAL A 2 -16.45 -8.92 14.66
C VAL A 2 -16.80 -7.87 13.60
N ALA A 3 -17.63 -6.86 13.93
CA ALA A 3 -18.01 -5.80 13.00
C ALA A 3 -16.82 -4.96 12.50
N GLN A 4 -15.82 -4.72 13.36
CA GLN A 4 -14.60 -4.00 12.98
C GLN A 4 -13.73 -4.82 12.03
N THR A 5 -13.58 -6.13 12.28
CA THR A 5 -12.85 -7.03 11.37
C THR A 5 -13.53 -7.10 10.00
N ILE A 6 -14.86 -7.21 9.97
CA ILE A 6 -15.63 -7.21 8.71
C ILE A 6 -15.41 -5.90 7.95
N ALA A 7 -15.47 -4.76 8.64
CA ALA A 7 -15.23 -3.45 8.03
C ALA A 7 -13.81 -3.32 7.48
N GLN A 8 -12.80 -3.80 8.22
CA GLN A 8 -11.39 -3.77 7.79
C GLN A 8 -11.14 -4.66 6.57
N VAL A 9 -11.72 -5.87 6.56
CA VAL A 9 -11.65 -6.78 5.41
C VAL A 9 -12.36 -6.17 4.22
N ALA A 10 -13.58 -5.65 4.38
CA ALA A 10 -14.33 -4.99 3.31
C ALA A 10 -13.56 -3.79 2.75
N LEU A 11 -12.95 -2.95 3.59
CA LEU A 11 -12.13 -1.83 3.18
C LEU A 11 -10.87 -2.29 2.41
N SER A 12 -10.23 -3.38 2.85
CA SER A 12 -9.07 -3.94 2.15
C SER A 12 -9.44 -4.46 0.77
N VAL A 13 -10.54 -5.20 0.64
CA VAL A 13 -11.07 -5.70 -0.63
C VAL A 13 -11.46 -4.54 -1.53
N PHE A 14 -12.17 -3.54 -1.00
CA PHE A 14 -12.51 -2.33 -1.74
C PHE A 14 -11.26 -1.62 -2.27
N LYS A 15 -10.23 -1.40 -1.43
CA LYS A 15 -8.98 -0.76 -1.85
C LYS A 15 -8.26 -1.56 -2.94
N LEU A 16 -8.23 -2.88 -2.82
CA LEU A 16 -7.61 -3.76 -3.82
C LEU A 16 -8.37 -3.70 -5.15
N VAL A 17 -9.68 -3.90 -5.13
CA VAL A 17 -10.52 -3.87 -6.34
C VAL A 17 -10.49 -2.48 -6.98
N TRP A 18 -10.54 -1.42 -6.18
CA TRP A 18 -10.47 -0.06 -6.66
C TRP A 18 -9.13 0.24 -7.34
N SER A 19 -8.02 -0.14 -6.71
CA SER A 19 -6.68 0.13 -7.22
C SER A 19 -6.28 -0.73 -8.42
N MET A 20 -6.75 -1.98 -8.48
CA MET A 20 -6.36 -2.93 -9.52
C MET A 20 -7.28 -2.91 -10.74
N GLU A 21 -8.59 -2.81 -10.54
CA GLU A 21 -9.56 -3.02 -11.62
C GLU A 21 -10.30 -1.73 -11.97
N VAL A 22 -10.92 -1.08 -10.97
CA VAL A 22 -11.84 0.04 -11.22
C VAL A 22 -11.11 1.28 -11.70
N SER A 23 -10.02 1.68 -11.02
CA SER A 23 -9.24 2.86 -11.39
C SER A 23 -8.69 2.71 -12.82
N PRO A 24 -7.94 1.64 -13.16
CA PRO A 24 -7.45 1.45 -14.54
C PRO A 24 -8.58 1.38 -15.58
N TYR A 25 -9.71 0.74 -15.27
CA TYR A 25 -10.84 0.62 -16.18
C TYR A 25 -11.52 1.98 -16.45
N MET A 26 -11.88 2.72 -15.40
CA MET A 26 -12.47 4.06 -15.53
C MET A 26 -11.55 4.96 -16.36
N MET A 27 -10.25 4.86 -16.11
CA MET A 27 -9.29 5.70 -16.78
C MET A 27 -9.08 5.33 -18.26
N ARG A 28 -9.14 4.04 -18.62
CA ARG A 28 -9.19 3.62 -20.04
C ARG A 28 -10.40 4.20 -20.77
N LYS A 29 -11.56 4.25 -20.11
CA LYS A 29 -12.76 4.85 -20.68
C LYS A 29 -12.65 6.37 -20.80
N LEU A 30 -12.05 7.03 -19.81
CA LEU A 30 -11.84 8.47 -19.83
C LEU A 30 -10.89 8.90 -20.96
N ASP A 31 -9.77 8.18 -21.13
CA ASP A 31 -8.80 8.39 -22.21
C ASP A 31 -9.45 8.22 -23.59
N ALA A 32 -10.24 7.15 -23.77
CA ALA A 32 -10.94 6.89 -25.03
C ALA A 32 -12.07 7.90 -25.34
N TYR A 33 -12.61 8.60 -24.34
CA TYR A 33 -13.71 9.55 -24.53
C TYR A 33 -13.23 10.99 -24.76
N TYR A 34 -12.15 11.42 -24.11
CA TYR A 34 -11.73 12.83 -24.10
C TYR A 34 -10.59 13.18 -25.06
N LEU A 35 -9.85 12.20 -25.61
CA LEU A 35 -8.66 12.48 -26.41
C LEU A 35 -8.80 11.98 -27.86
N PRO A 36 -9.18 12.85 -28.81
CA PRO A 36 -8.98 12.58 -30.22
C PRO A 36 -7.48 12.55 -30.55
N ASP A 37 -7.06 11.50 -31.26
CA ASP A 37 -5.67 11.17 -31.61
C ASP A 37 -4.99 12.34 -32.36
N THR A 38 -4.25 13.17 -31.63
CA THR A 38 -3.20 14.03 -32.19
C THR A 38 -1.90 13.69 -31.46
N GLU A 39 -0.91 13.25 -32.25
CA GLU A 39 0.30 12.55 -31.80
C GLU A 39 1.09 13.34 -30.74
N ASP A 40 1.15 14.66 -30.91
CA ASP A 40 1.92 15.61 -30.08
C ASP A 40 1.26 15.97 -28.74
N GLN A 41 -0.08 15.86 -28.62
CA GLN A 41 -0.77 16.08 -27.34
C GLN A 41 -0.73 14.84 -26.43
N SER A 42 -0.48 13.66 -26.98
CA SER A 42 -0.59 12.38 -26.27
C SER A 42 0.50 12.18 -25.20
N THR A 43 1.73 12.66 -25.45
CA THR A 43 2.86 12.53 -24.52
C THR A 43 2.71 13.47 -23.31
N LYS A 44 2.32 14.74 -23.54
CA LYS A 44 2.11 15.72 -22.47
C LYS A 44 0.91 15.34 -21.57
N HIS A 45 -0.19 14.86 -22.16
CA HIS A 45 -1.34 14.36 -21.39
C HIS A 45 -1.02 13.09 -20.61
N ARG A 46 -0.19 12.18 -21.16
CA ARG A 46 0.26 10.96 -20.48
C ARG A 46 0.99 11.23 -19.17
N HIS A 47 1.79 12.30 -19.10
CA HIS A 47 2.52 12.66 -17.88
C HIS A 47 1.59 13.22 -16.82
N ASN A 48 0.72 14.18 -17.19
CA ASN A 48 -0.26 14.77 -16.28
C ASN A 48 -1.19 13.72 -15.68
N TYR A 49 -1.57 12.72 -16.48
CA TYR A 49 -2.42 11.62 -16.06
C TYR A 49 -1.75 10.72 -15.00
N PHE A 50 -0.46 10.39 -15.17
CA PHE A 50 0.28 9.59 -14.19
C PHE A 50 0.33 10.31 -12.83
N THR A 51 0.64 11.61 -12.85
CA THR A 51 0.70 12.43 -11.64
C THR A 51 -0.65 12.50 -10.94
N LEU A 52 -1.75 12.69 -11.69
CA LEU A 52 -3.10 12.70 -11.13
C LEU A 52 -3.45 11.35 -10.49
N GLN A 53 -3.18 10.24 -11.17
CA GLN A 53 -3.47 8.90 -10.66
C GLN A 53 -2.66 8.60 -9.38
N LEU A 54 -1.38 9.01 -9.35
CA LEU A 54 -0.54 8.90 -8.17
C LEU A 54 -1.07 9.76 -7.01
N LEU A 55 -1.46 11.01 -7.29
CA LEU A 55 -2.01 11.91 -6.28
C LEU A 55 -3.29 11.33 -5.67
N VAL A 56 -4.22 10.85 -6.50
CA VAL A 56 -5.46 10.22 -6.03
C VAL A 56 -5.15 8.97 -5.21
N ALA A 57 -4.18 8.16 -5.64
CA ALA A 57 -3.78 6.95 -4.92
C ALA A 57 -3.18 7.27 -3.54
N LEU A 58 -2.29 8.28 -3.45
CA LEU A 58 -1.72 8.75 -2.19
C LEU A 58 -2.78 9.39 -1.30
N PHE A 59 -3.68 10.21 -1.85
CA PHE A 59 -4.76 10.82 -1.11
C PHE A 59 -5.67 9.75 -0.48
N ASN A 60 -6.08 8.75 -1.26
CA ASN A 60 -6.97 7.70 -0.79
C ASN A 60 -6.32 6.75 0.21
N ASN A 61 -5.01 6.53 0.10
CA ASN A 61 -4.31 5.57 0.96
C ASN A 61 -3.58 6.19 2.14
N ILE A 62 -3.33 7.50 2.14
CA ILE A 62 -2.59 8.20 3.20
C ILE A 62 -3.46 9.31 3.78
N ALA A 63 -3.86 10.30 2.96
CA ALA A 63 -4.56 11.48 3.47
C ALA A 63 -5.91 11.13 4.10
N ILE A 64 -6.74 10.30 3.46
CA ILE A 64 -8.06 9.93 3.99
C ILE A 64 -7.95 9.21 5.35
N PRO A 65 -7.14 8.13 5.51
CA PRO A 65 -6.93 7.53 6.83
C PRO A 65 -6.45 8.53 7.88
N CYS A 66 -5.53 9.42 7.53
CA CYS A 66 -5.06 10.46 8.46
C CYS A 66 -6.18 11.44 8.87
N LEU A 67 -6.99 11.90 7.91
CA LEU A 67 -8.13 12.79 8.17
C LEU A 67 -9.21 12.10 9.01
N VAL A 68 -9.47 10.82 8.77
CA VAL A 68 -10.45 10.06 9.54
C VAL A 68 -9.97 9.86 10.97
N VAL A 69 -8.70 9.51 11.19
CA VAL A 69 -8.14 9.41 12.55
C VAL A 69 -8.18 10.76 13.26
N MET A 70 -7.85 11.85 12.56
CA MET A 70 -7.95 13.22 13.09
C MET A 70 -9.39 13.59 13.49
N ALA A 71 -10.40 13.13 12.74
CA ALA A 71 -11.80 13.40 13.05
C ALA A 71 -12.35 12.54 14.19
N ILE A 72 -11.84 11.30 14.34
CA ILE A 72 -12.29 10.38 15.40
C ILE A 72 -11.67 10.72 16.75
N ASP A 73 -10.40 11.13 16.76
CA ASP A 73 -9.67 11.45 17.99
C ASP A 73 -9.08 12.87 17.91
N PRO A 74 -9.80 13.90 18.39
CA PRO A 74 -9.33 15.28 18.36
C PRO A 74 -8.10 15.51 19.26
N ASN A 75 -7.83 14.61 20.21
CA ASN A 75 -6.63 14.66 21.05
C ASN A 75 -5.38 14.14 20.31
N CYS A 76 -5.52 13.63 19.08
CA CYS A 76 -4.39 13.22 18.27
C CYS A 76 -3.41 14.36 17.98
N PHE A 77 -3.90 15.60 17.79
CA PHE A 77 -3.08 16.78 17.47
C PHE A 77 -2.81 17.71 18.65
N SER A 78 -3.51 17.56 19.78
CA SER A 78 -3.26 18.40 20.97
C SER A 78 -1.86 18.16 21.54
N ALA A 79 -1.34 16.93 21.43
CA ALA A 79 0.03 16.59 21.80
C ALA A 79 1.12 17.04 20.80
N LEU A 80 0.74 17.47 19.59
CA LEU A 80 1.68 17.96 18.59
C LEU A 80 2.16 19.40 18.88
N LEU A 81 1.38 20.13 19.70
CA LEU A 81 1.60 21.53 20.06
C LEU A 81 1.64 21.78 21.57
N SER A 82 1.35 20.79 22.41
CA SER A 82 1.44 20.94 23.87
C SER A 82 2.87 20.71 24.37
N PRO A 83 3.43 21.63 25.19
CA PRO A 83 4.71 21.38 25.84
C PRO A 83 4.63 20.12 26.73
N PRO A 84 5.70 19.32 26.83
CA PRO A 84 5.74 18.15 27.69
C PRO A 84 5.40 18.53 29.14
N GLU A 85 4.41 17.86 29.72
CA GLU A 85 4.07 18.02 31.14
C GLU A 85 5.22 17.44 31.99
N SER A 86 5.61 18.13 33.07
CA SER A 86 6.66 17.64 33.95
C SER A 86 6.17 16.40 34.71
N GLU A 87 6.82 15.25 34.50
CA GLU A 87 6.49 14.04 35.24
C GLU A 87 7.19 14.05 36.61
N THR A 88 6.45 13.63 37.63
CA THR A 88 6.96 13.42 39.00
C THR A 88 7.30 11.95 39.15
N VAL A 89 8.56 11.62 39.40
CA VAL A 89 8.96 10.26 39.73
C VAL A 89 9.29 10.21 41.21
N GLU A 90 8.63 9.31 41.91
CA GLU A 90 8.91 8.97 43.30
C GLU A 90 9.90 7.80 43.33
N TYR A 91 11.01 7.96 44.05
CA TYR A 91 11.91 6.85 44.32
C TYR A 91 12.05 6.64 45.82
N LEU A 92 12.03 5.37 46.20
CA LEU A 92 12.35 4.95 47.56
C LEU A 92 13.85 4.72 47.64
N PHE A 93 14.49 5.40 48.57
CA PHE A 93 15.86 5.10 48.95
C PHE A 93 15.94 4.92 50.45
N THR A 94 16.87 4.06 50.85
CA THR A 94 17.04 3.68 52.23
C THR A 94 18.12 4.53 52.85
N THR A 95 17.76 5.35 53.83
CA THR A 95 18.72 6.15 54.59
C THR A 95 18.92 5.57 55.98
N CYS A 96 20.04 5.95 56.60
CA CYS A 96 20.28 5.61 58.00
C CYS A 96 19.58 6.64 58.89
N SER A 97 18.59 6.23 59.66
CA SER A 97 17.87 7.14 60.56
C SER A 97 18.56 7.25 61.91
N PHE A 98 19.01 6.14 62.49
CA PHE A 98 19.78 6.12 63.73
C PHE A 98 20.71 4.90 63.84
N PHE A 99 21.87 5.10 64.47
CA PHE A 99 22.82 4.04 64.78
C PHE A 99 22.52 3.46 66.17
N ARG A 100 22.30 2.15 66.24
CA ARG A 100 22.08 1.43 67.51
C ARG A 100 23.41 1.06 68.18
N THR A 101 24.43 0.80 67.37
CA THR A 101 25.82 0.57 67.77
C THR A 101 26.76 1.18 66.71
N ALA A 102 28.07 1.20 66.96
CA ALA A 102 29.06 1.76 66.02
C ALA A 102 29.03 1.11 64.62
N SER A 103 28.42 -0.08 64.46
CA SER A 103 28.33 -0.81 63.19
C SER A 103 26.90 -1.14 62.74
N GLU A 104 25.87 -0.89 63.55
CA GLU A 104 24.49 -1.31 63.24
C GLU A 104 23.58 -0.08 63.08
N CYS A 105 23.22 0.19 61.82
CA CYS A 105 22.35 1.28 61.40
C CYS A 105 20.92 0.76 61.19
N LEU A 106 19.93 1.41 61.80
CA LEU A 106 18.53 1.17 61.46
C LEU A 106 18.17 1.92 60.18
N LYS A 107 17.73 1.16 59.19
CA LYS A 107 17.37 1.62 57.86
C LYS A 107 15.93 2.14 57.86
N GLU A 108 15.71 3.37 57.40
CA GLU A 108 14.39 3.94 57.18
C GLU A 108 14.19 4.20 55.68
N TYR A 109 12.98 3.97 55.18
CA TYR A 109 12.62 4.26 53.80
C TYR A 109 12.16 5.71 53.69
N ARG A 110 12.86 6.52 52.90
CA ARG A 110 12.37 7.85 52.52
C ARG A 110 11.91 7.84 51.07
N VAL A 111 10.79 8.52 50.84
CA VAL A 111 10.27 8.82 49.51
C VAL A 111 10.76 10.22 49.16
N GLU A 112 11.52 10.35 48.09
CA GLU A 112 11.79 11.64 47.45
C GLU A 112 11.16 11.65 46.07
N SER A 113 10.61 12.81 45.71
CA SER A 113 10.05 13.06 44.38
C SER A 113 10.94 14.04 43.64
N PHE A 114 11.36 13.70 42.42
CA PHE A 114 11.97 14.67 41.51
C PHE A 114 11.06 14.92 40.32
N ARG A 115 11.05 16.17 39.84
CA ARG A 115 10.31 16.57 38.64
C ARG A 115 11.30 16.67 37.49
N PHE A 116 11.02 15.97 36.40
CA PHE A 116 11.75 16.18 35.16
C PHE A 116 10.78 16.40 34.02
N THR A 117 11.16 17.26 33.08
CA THR A 117 10.41 17.49 31.86
C THR A 117 11.10 16.70 30.75
N PRO A 118 10.51 15.62 30.23
CA PRO A 118 11.12 14.85 29.15
C PRO A 118 11.28 15.76 27.91
N PRO A 119 12.43 15.71 27.21
CA PRO A 119 12.66 16.51 26.01
C PRO A 119 11.72 16.15 24.86
N PHE A 120 11.07 14.97 24.92
CA PHE A 120 10.08 14.51 23.96
C PHE A 120 8.97 13.76 24.72
N ASN A 121 7.71 14.19 24.57
CA ASN A 121 6.54 13.41 25.03
C ASN A 121 5.97 12.62 23.86
N TYR A 122 5.99 11.29 23.94
CA TYR A 122 5.42 10.43 22.91
C TYR A 122 3.96 10.15 23.26
N SER A 123 3.03 10.93 22.70
CA SER A 123 1.60 10.65 22.87
C SER A 123 1.21 9.41 22.04
N TYR A 124 1.16 8.26 22.70
CA TYR A 124 0.75 6.99 22.10
C TYR A 124 -0.73 6.94 21.71
N GLN A 125 -1.53 7.96 22.02
CA GLN A 125 -2.97 7.92 21.77
C GLN A 125 -3.30 7.92 20.27
N CYS A 126 -2.68 8.80 19.48
CA CYS A 126 -2.96 8.85 18.04
C CYS A 126 -2.37 7.66 17.27
N SER A 127 -1.14 7.28 17.60
CA SER A 127 -0.47 6.12 16.99
C SER A 127 -1.23 4.83 17.31
N SER A 128 -1.70 4.65 18.54
CA SER A 128 -2.50 3.48 18.94
C SER A 128 -3.85 3.41 18.20
N SER A 129 -4.58 4.53 18.09
CA SER A 129 -5.84 4.61 17.33
C SER A 129 -5.65 4.27 15.85
N PHE A 130 -4.58 4.77 15.23
CA PHE A 130 -4.24 4.43 13.85
C PHE A 130 -3.84 2.96 13.69
N ILE A 131 -2.98 2.44 14.57
CA ILE A 131 -2.49 1.06 14.53
C ILE A 131 -3.68 0.10 14.66
N THR A 132 -4.57 0.32 15.62
CA THR A 132 -5.73 -0.56 15.84
C THR A 132 -6.74 -0.52 14.69
N SER A 133 -6.93 0.66 14.07
CA SER A 133 -7.98 0.85 13.06
C SER A 133 -7.53 0.53 11.62
N TYR A 134 -6.29 0.85 11.26
CA TYR A 134 -5.83 0.84 9.86
C TYR A 134 -4.65 -0.10 9.58
N ALA A 135 -3.79 -0.40 10.55
CA ALA A 135 -2.65 -1.30 10.31
C ALA A 135 -3.08 -2.68 9.77
N PRO A 136 -4.13 -3.34 10.30
CA PRO A 136 -4.59 -4.63 9.76
C PRO A 136 -5.00 -4.54 8.28
N ALA A 137 -5.68 -3.47 7.89
CA ALA A 137 -6.13 -3.29 6.51
C ALA A 137 -4.95 -3.18 5.52
N PHE A 138 -3.87 -2.51 5.93
CA PHE A 138 -2.64 -2.43 5.14
C PHE A 138 -1.90 -3.77 5.07
N VAL A 139 -1.82 -4.51 6.18
CA VAL A 139 -1.24 -5.86 6.18
C VAL A 139 -2.04 -6.81 5.28
N TYR A 140 -3.37 -6.80 5.37
CA TYR A 140 -4.22 -7.62 4.49
C TYR A 140 -4.09 -7.23 3.03
N MET A 141 -3.95 -5.93 2.73
CA MET A 141 -3.67 -5.46 1.37
C MET A 141 -2.33 -6.01 0.86
N SER A 142 -1.27 -6.01 1.69
CA SER A 142 0.03 -6.59 1.33
C SER A 142 -0.03 -8.10 1.12
N ILE A 143 -0.74 -8.84 1.97
CA ILE A 143 -0.92 -10.29 1.80
C ILE A 143 -1.68 -10.58 0.51
N ALA A 144 -2.74 -9.83 0.26
CA ALA A 144 -3.54 -10.01 -0.95
C ALA A 144 -2.76 -9.66 -2.22
N SER A 145 -1.93 -8.62 -2.22
CA SER A 145 -1.09 -8.28 -3.38
C SER A 145 -0.01 -9.32 -3.65
N VAL A 146 0.57 -9.92 -2.61
CA VAL A 146 1.66 -10.91 -2.74
C VAL A 146 1.14 -12.29 -3.12
N PHE A 147 0.05 -12.75 -2.52
CA PHE A 147 -0.40 -14.13 -2.68
C PHE A 147 -1.68 -14.23 -3.50
N VAL A 148 -2.72 -13.48 -3.12
CA VAL A 148 -4.06 -13.63 -3.72
C VAL A 148 -4.06 -13.17 -5.18
N HIS A 149 -3.46 -12.00 -5.46
CA HIS A 149 -3.44 -11.42 -6.80
C HIS A 149 -2.73 -12.29 -7.85
N PRO A 150 -1.48 -12.78 -7.63
CA PRO A 150 -0.84 -13.64 -8.60
C PRO A 150 -1.55 -14.99 -8.77
N VAL A 151 -2.08 -15.58 -7.69
CA VAL A 151 -2.86 -16.83 -7.77
C VAL A 151 -4.12 -16.61 -8.60
N LEU A 152 -4.85 -15.51 -8.37
CA LEU A 152 -6.04 -15.16 -9.14
C LEU A 152 -5.70 -15.02 -10.63
N GLN A 153 -4.64 -14.26 -10.96
CA GLN A 153 -4.22 -14.07 -12.35
C GLN A 153 -3.79 -15.38 -13.02
N TYR A 154 -3.00 -16.22 -12.33
CA TYR A 154 -2.58 -17.50 -12.86
C TYR A 154 -3.78 -18.43 -13.10
N THR A 155 -4.73 -18.47 -12.15
CA THR A 155 -5.97 -19.24 -12.28
C THR A 155 -6.80 -18.74 -13.46
N MET A 156 -6.91 -17.42 -13.64
CA MET A 156 -7.60 -16.84 -14.79
C MET A 156 -6.93 -17.23 -16.12
N VAL A 157 -5.59 -17.22 -16.21
CA VAL A 157 -4.87 -17.68 -17.42
C VAL A 157 -5.14 -19.17 -17.69
N TYR A 158 -5.07 -19.99 -16.64
CA TYR A 158 -5.30 -21.44 -16.75
C TYR A 158 -6.72 -21.74 -17.22
N LEU A 159 -7.72 -21.09 -16.61
CA LEU A 159 -9.13 -21.23 -17.01
C LEU A 159 -9.39 -20.67 -18.41
N TYR A 160 -8.74 -19.56 -18.78
CA TYR A 160 -8.85 -18.98 -20.12
C TYR A 160 -8.36 -19.95 -21.20
N GLY A 161 -7.23 -20.64 -20.98
CA GLY A 161 -6.72 -21.65 -21.91
C GLY A 161 -7.57 -22.92 -22.00
N ARG A 162 -8.41 -23.20 -20.98
CA ARG A 162 -9.29 -24.38 -20.95
C ARG A 162 -10.73 -24.09 -21.41
N ALA A 163 -11.15 -22.83 -21.35
CA ALA A 163 -12.50 -22.41 -21.71
C ALA A 163 -12.67 -22.29 -23.22
N SER A 164 -13.69 -22.94 -23.78
CA SER A 164 -14.04 -22.85 -25.20
C SER A 164 -14.44 -21.42 -25.60
N ASP A 165 -13.95 -20.96 -26.76
CA ASP A 165 -14.03 -19.57 -27.27
C ASP A 165 -15.45 -18.98 -27.32
N LYS A 166 -16.50 -19.81 -27.33
CA LYS A 166 -17.90 -19.38 -27.43
C LYS A 166 -18.60 -19.19 -26.08
N THR A 167 -17.94 -19.52 -24.98
CA THR A 167 -18.58 -19.52 -23.65
C THR A 167 -18.59 -18.11 -23.05
N LEU A 168 -19.68 -17.72 -22.38
CA LEU A 168 -19.75 -16.46 -21.61
C LEU A 168 -18.60 -16.35 -20.59
N LEU A 169 -18.14 -17.49 -20.04
CA LEU A 169 -16.97 -17.59 -19.18
C LEU A 169 -15.68 -17.12 -19.88
N HIS A 170 -15.46 -17.55 -21.13
CA HIS A 170 -14.30 -17.12 -21.92
C HIS A 170 -14.35 -15.61 -22.18
N ARG A 171 -15.54 -15.06 -22.45
CA ARG A 171 -15.74 -13.61 -22.64
C ARG A 171 -15.49 -12.80 -21.37
N GLY A 172 -15.95 -13.31 -20.22
CA GLY A 172 -15.69 -12.71 -18.90
C GLY A 172 -14.20 -12.75 -18.53
N LEU A 173 -13.55 -13.91 -18.70
CA LEU A 173 -12.11 -14.09 -18.49
C LEU A 173 -11.29 -13.21 -19.43
N ALA A 174 -11.67 -13.11 -20.71
CA ALA A 174 -11.03 -12.23 -21.67
C ALA A 174 -11.15 -10.75 -21.25
N TRP A 175 -12.26 -10.34 -20.63
CA TRP A 175 -12.40 -8.97 -20.17
C TRP A 175 -11.53 -8.68 -18.93
N ALA A 176 -11.51 -9.58 -17.97
CA ALA A 176 -10.77 -9.43 -16.71
C ALA A 176 -9.25 -9.63 -16.87
N LEU A 177 -8.81 -10.47 -17.81
CA LEU A 177 -7.39 -10.82 -17.93
C LEU A 177 -6.58 -9.63 -18.51
N PRO A 178 -5.46 -9.24 -17.86
CA PRO A 178 -4.61 -8.18 -18.37
C PRO A 178 -4.08 -8.53 -19.76
N SER A 179 -3.99 -7.54 -20.65
CA SER A 179 -3.55 -7.76 -22.04
C SER A 179 -2.14 -8.36 -22.14
N ILE A 180 -1.27 -8.16 -21.14
CA ILE A 180 0.10 -8.71 -21.13
C ILE A 180 0.14 -10.24 -20.92
N LEU A 181 -0.92 -10.82 -20.37
CA LEU A 181 -1.02 -12.26 -20.09
C LEU A 181 -1.81 -13.02 -21.16
N LYS A 182 -2.43 -12.32 -22.11
CA LYS A 182 -3.11 -12.94 -23.24
C LYS A 182 -2.07 -13.41 -24.27
N PRO A 183 -2.24 -14.60 -24.87
CA PRO A 183 -1.37 -15.01 -25.97
C PRO A 183 -1.44 -13.99 -27.11
N PRO A 184 -0.32 -13.70 -27.79
CA PRO A 184 -0.33 -12.81 -28.93
C PRO A 184 -1.25 -13.38 -30.01
N SER A 185 -2.32 -12.66 -30.34
CA SER A 185 -3.21 -13.05 -31.42
C SER A 185 -2.53 -12.77 -32.76
N VAL A 186 -2.42 -13.79 -33.61
CA VAL A 186 -1.82 -13.73 -34.97
C VAL A 186 -2.47 -12.66 -35.86
N ASN A 187 -3.73 -12.28 -35.56
CA ASN A 187 -4.40 -11.13 -36.18
C ASN A 187 -4.05 -9.86 -35.40
N VAL A 188 -2.91 -9.25 -35.70
CA VAL A 188 -2.37 -8.09 -34.98
C VAL A 188 -3.12 -6.80 -35.39
N PRO A 189 -3.86 -6.12 -34.49
CA PRO A 189 -4.13 -4.70 -34.65
C PRO A 189 -2.80 -3.94 -34.53
N SER A 190 -2.61 -2.87 -35.31
CA SER A 190 -1.35 -2.10 -35.46
C SER A 190 -0.45 -2.05 -34.20
N VAL A 191 0.87 -2.14 -34.40
CA VAL A 191 1.95 -2.09 -33.39
C VAL A 191 1.68 -1.09 -32.27
N ASN A 192 1.21 0.10 -32.64
CA ASN A 192 0.86 1.19 -31.74
C ASN A 192 -0.17 0.80 -30.67
N SER A 193 -1.14 -0.06 -31.01
CA SER A 193 -2.19 -0.50 -30.09
C SER A 193 -1.70 -1.49 -29.02
N VAL A 194 -0.74 -2.34 -29.37
CA VAL A 194 -0.12 -3.31 -28.44
C VAL A 194 0.81 -2.57 -27.49
N TYR A 195 1.64 -1.66 -28.01
CA TYR A 195 2.55 -0.85 -27.20
C TYR A 195 1.79 0.07 -26.22
N LYS A 196 0.71 0.72 -26.67
CA LYS A 196 -0.14 1.58 -25.84
C LYS A 196 -0.77 0.81 -24.66
N ARG A 197 -1.19 -0.45 -24.86
CA ARG A 197 -1.75 -1.30 -23.79
C ARG A 197 -0.70 -1.80 -22.80
N SER A 198 0.49 -2.19 -23.27
CA SER A 198 1.58 -2.67 -22.41
C SER A 198 2.14 -1.54 -21.54
N PHE A 199 2.34 -0.36 -22.14
CA PHE A 199 2.78 0.84 -21.44
C PHE A 199 1.78 1.30 -20.36
N LEU A 200 0.48 1.16 -20.62
CA LEU A 200 -0.56 1.42 -19.60
C LEU A 200 -0.45 0.46 -18.40
N GLY A 201 -0.05 -0.79 -18.63
CA GLY A 201 0.22 -1.76 -17.56
C GLY A 201 1.41 -1.35 -16.69
N ALA A 202 2.50 -0.91 -17.31
CA ALA A 202 3.70 -0.44 -16.59
C ALA A 202 3.42 0.77 -15.69
N LYS A 203 2.60 1.72 -16.16
CA LYS A 203 2.16 2.88 -15.37
C LYS A 203 1.42 2.47 -14.10
N ASN A 204 0.47 1.54 -14.20
CA ASN A 204 -0.30 1.09 -13.04
C ASN A 204 0.58 0.41 -11.99
N VAL A 205 1.57 -0.39 -12.44
CA VAL A 205 2.56 -0.97 -11.52
C VAL A 205 3.37 0.13 -10.84
N LEU A 206 3.82 1.13 -11.60
CA LEU A 206 4.60 2.24 -11.05
C LEU A 206 3.81 3.06 -10.02
N VAL A 207 2.54 3.39 -10.31
CA VAL A 207 1.64 4.05 -9.35
C VAL A 207 1.48 3.20 -8.09
N SER A 208 1.29 1.89 -8.23
CA SER A 208 1.15 0.98 -7.10
C SER A 208 2.40 0.95 -6.22
N LEU A 209 3.59 0.85 -6.83
CA LEU A 209 4.88 0.87 -6.12
C LEU A 209 5.10 2.19 -5.38
N PHE A 210 4.87 3.34 -6.03
CA PHE A 210 5.01 4.65 -5.38
C PHE A 210 3.98 4.84 -4.25
N THR A 211 2.77 4.32 -4.42
CA THR A 211 1.75 4.38 -3.36
C THR A 211 2.17 3.54 -2.16
N GLN A 212 2.64 2.31 -2.38
CA GLN A 212 3.15 1.45 -1.30
C GLN A 212 4.40 2.03 -0.64
N LEU A 213 5.30 2.65 -1.40
CA LEU A 213 6.45 3.37 -0.87
C LEU A 213 6.01 4.57 -0.02
N GLY A 214 5.03 5.34 -0.47
CA GLY A 214 4.46 6.44 0.31
C GLY A 214 3.90 5.96 1.65
N ILE A 215 3.09 4.89 1.63
CA ILE A 215 2.53 4.25 2.83
C ILE A 215 3.65 3.76 3.77
N LEU A 216 4.69 3.13 3.22
CA LEU A 216 5.85 2.65 3.98
C LEU A 216 6.58 3.82 4.66
N LEU A 217 6.81 4.92 3.96
CA LEU A 217 7.49 6.09 4.49
C LEU A 217 6.64 6.82 5.55
N THR A 218 5.32 6.85 5.41
CA THR A 218 4.46 7.55 6.38
C THR A 218 4.14 6.71 7.62
N PHE A 219 3.84 5.43 7.44
CA PHE A 219 3.33 4.58 8.53
C PHE A 219 4.31 3.50 8.96
N GLY A 220 5.28 3.12 8.12
CA GLY A 220 6.26 2.10 8.44
C GLY A 220 7.24 2.52 9.54
N ALA A 221 7.58 3.80 9.62
CA ALA A 221 8.41 4.34 10.71
C ALA A 221 7.70 4.25 12.08
N ILE A 222 6.37 4.35 12.08
CA ILE A 222 5.54 4.32 13.29
C ILE A 222 5.27 2.88 13.73
N PHE A 223 5.15 1.94 12.78
CA PHE A 223 4.83 0.54 13.06
C PHE A 223 5.69 -0.44 12.24
N PRO A 224 6.77 -0.98 12.83
CA PRO A 224 7.72 -1.87 12.15
C PRO A 224 7.12 -3.10 11.46
N PRO A 225 6.08 -3.77 11.99
CA PRO A 225 5.48 -4.92 11.30
C PRO A 225 4.79 -4.57 9.98
N VAL A 226 4.14 -3.40 9.88
CA VAL A 226 3.59 -2.93 8.59
C VAL A 226 4.71 -2.60 7.63
N ALA A 227 5.82 -2.02 8.13
CA ALA A 227 6.97 -1.73 7.30
C ALA A 227 7.53 -3.00 6.63
N LEU A 228 7.69 -4.07 7.42
CA LEU A 228 8.15 -5.36 6.91
C LEU A 228 7.17 -5.94 5.88
N ALA A 229 5.87 -5.95 6.17
CA ALA A 229 4.85 -6.47 5.25
C ALA A 229 4.81 -5.71 3.92
N MET A 230 4.91 -4.38 3.97
CA MET A 230 4.95 -3.53 2.77
C MET A 230 6.25 -3.72 1.98
N ALA A 231 7.40 -3.82 2.65
CA ALA A 231 8.68 -4.07 1.99
C ALA A 231 8.68 -5.41 1.24
N VAL A 232 8.17 -6.48 1.88
CA VAL A 232 8.00 -7.79 1.23
C VAL A 232 7.04 -7.70 0.05
N SER A 233 5.94 -6.95 0.17
CA SER A 233 5.00 -6.72 -0.93
C SER A 233 5.65 -6.02 -2.11
N ILE A 234 6.38 -4.93 -1.86
CA ILE A 234 7.10 -4.17 -2.90
C ILE A 234 8.10 -5.09 -3.62
N ALA A 235 8.93 -5.81 -2.88
CA ALA A 235 9.89 -6.75 -3.46
C ALA A 235 9.18 -7.80 -4.32
N SER A 236 8.12 -8.42 -3.80
CA SER A 236 7.34 -9.44 -4.51
C SER A 236 6.72 -8.91 -5.79
N ILE A 237 6.12 -7.71 -5.77
CA ILE A 237 5.53 -7.08 -6.95
C ILE A 237 6.60 -6.81 -8.01
N VAL A 238 7.78 -6.32 -7.62
CA VAL A 238 8.90 -6.08 -8.55
C VAL A 238 9.35 -7.39 -9.19
N TYR A 239 9.58 -8.44 -8.40
CA TYR A 239 9.99 -9.75 -8.92
C TYR A 239 8.93 -10.37 -9.85
N LEU A 240 7.66 -10.38 -9.44
CA LEU A 240 6.56 -10.93 -10.25
C LEU A 240 6.35 -10.11 -11.53
N THR A 241 6.51 -8.80 -11.49
CA THR A 241 6.41 -7.95 -12.68
C THR A 241 7.55 -8.23 -13.64
N ARG A 242 8.80 -8.35 -13.15
CA ARG A 242 9.95 -8.74 -13.98
C ARG A 242 9.71 -10.09 -14.67
N PHE A 243 9.24 -11.08 -13.92
CA PHE A 243 8.91 -12.39 -14.46
C PHE A 243 7.84 -12.33 -15.55
N LYS A 244 6.76 -11.55 -15.34
CA LYS A 244 5.70 -11.36 -16.35
C LYS A 244 6.23 -10.70 -17.62
N VAL A 245 7.07 -9.67 -17.49
CA VAL A 245 7.68 -8.97 -18.62
C VAL A 245 8.60 -9.91 -19.39
N GLN A 246 9.46 -10.68 -18.69
CA GLN A 246 10.33 -11.66 -19.33
C GLN A 246 9.54 -12.72 -20.12
N ARG A 247 8.47 -13.27 -19.52
CA ARG A 247 7.59 -14.23 -20.20
C ARG A 247 6.93 -13.61 -21.43
N PHE A 248 6.48 -12.36 -21.34
CA PHE A 248 5.86 -11.66 -22.47
C PHE A 248 6.87 -11.44 -23.60
N VAL A 249 8.09 -10.99 -23.28
CA VAL A 249 9.16 -10.81 -24.26
C VAL A 249 9.50 -12.13 -24.94
N GLN A 250 9.66 -13.22 -24.18
CA GLN A 250 9.94 -14.54 -24.74
C GLN A 250 8.81 -15.02 -25.68
N ALA A 251 7.55 -14.86 -25.28
CA ALA A 251 6.41 -15.20 -26.13
C ALA A 251 6.34 -14.34 -27.41
N ALA A 252 6.76 -13.07 -27.35
CA ALA A 252 6.84 -12.20 -28.52
C ALA A 252 7.98 -12.61 -29.48
N VAL A 253 9.12 -13.02 -28.92
CA VAL A 253 10.27 -13.57 -29.66
C VAL A 253 9.87 -14.85 -30.40
N ASP A 254 9.24 -15.79 -29.69
CA ASP A 254 8.79 -17.07 -30.24
C ASP A 254 7.75 -16.89 -31.37
N ALA A 255 6.95 -15.83 -31.29
CA ALA A 255 5.98 -15.44 -32.32
C ALA A 255 6.60 -14.67 -33.51
N GLN A 256 7.93 -14.48 -33.55
CA GLN A 256 8.66 -13.69 -34.56
C GLN A 256 8.16 -12.23 -34.70
N LEU A 257 7.56 -11.66 -33.66
CA LEU A 257 7.06 -10.28 -33.64
C LEU A 257 8.13 -9.25 -33.23
N LEU A 258 9.41 -9.67 -33.16
CA LEU A 258 10.55 -8.82 -32.78
C LEU A 258 10.70 -7.57 -33.66
N GLY A 259 10.37 -7.67 -34.96
CA GLY A 259 10.44 -6.53 -35.88
C GLY A 259 9.44 -5.38 -35.60
N TYR A 260 8.56 -5.55 -34.61
CA TYR A 260 7.62 -4.54 -34.14
C TYR A 260 7.96 -3.96 -32.76
N LEU A 261 9.10 -4.37 -32.17
CA LEU A 261 9.59 -3.92 -30.86
C LEU A 261 10.74 -2.89 -30.95
N ASP A 262 11.26 -2.64 -32.15
CA ASP A 262 12.21 -1.55 -32.47
C ASP A 262 11.50 -0.19 -32.61
#